data_AF-A0A833M7X8-F1
#
_entry.id   AF-A0A833M7X8-F1
#
_cell.length_a   1.000
_cell.length_b   1.000
_cell.length_c   1.000
_cell.angle_alpha   90.00
_cell.angle_beta   90.00
_cell.angle_gamma   90.00
#
_symmetry.space_group_name_H-M   'P 1'
#
loop_
_entity.id
_entity.type
_entity.pdbx_description
1 polymer ?
#
loop_
_entity_poly.entity_id
_entity_poly.type
_entity_poly.pdbx_seq_one_letter_code
_entity_poly.pdbx_strand_id
1 'polypeptide(L)'
;MTSESTPRWIFALQVASVAMIWLFVIGISVWIVHLLRLSHRLHDVPSASIGISIVAIPVFLTGASVLTYVFVGLWRGRRKAALVAAAKESE
;
A
#
# COMPACT_ATOMS: atom_id res chain seq x y z
N MET A 1 -15.41 30.77 2.47
CA MET A 1 -15.53 29.31 2.58
C MET A 1 -15.21 28.73 1.21
N THR A 2 -13.92 28.44 0.93
CA THR A 2 -13.51 27.86 -0.34
C THR A 2 -13.85 26.38 -0.34
N SER A 3 -14.82 26.01 -1.18
CA SER A 3 -15.08 24.63 -1.57
C SER A 3 -13.87 24.15 -2.40
N GLU A 4 -12.80 23.73 -1.72
CA GLU A 4 -11.64 23.09 -2.35
C GLU A 4 -12.06 21.69 -2.82
N SER A 5 -12.72 21.62 -3.98
CA SER A 5 -12.94 20.38 -4.69
C SER A 5 -11.59 19.73 -4.94
N THR A 6 -11.28 18.61 -4.29
CA THR A 6 -9.98 17.95 -4.43
C THR A 6 -9.74 17.70 -5.92
N PRO A 7 -8.72 18.32 -6.54
CA PRO A 7 -8.48 18.17 -7.96
C PRO A 7 -8.35 16.70 -8.34
N ARG A 8 -8.96 16.29 -9.45
CA ARG A 8 -8.93 14.89 -9.94
C ARG A 8 -7.49 14.36 -10.07
N TRP A 9 -6.53 15.23 -10.37
CA TRP A 9 -5.11 14.87 -10.46
C TRP A 9 -4.52 14.46 -9.10
N ILE A 10 -4.94 15.08 -7.99
CA ILE A 10 -4.47 14.72 -6.65
C ILE A 10 -4.93 13.30 -6.33
N PHE A 11 -6.19 12.98 -6.61
CA PHE A 11 -6.71 11.63 -6.42
C PHE A 11 -5.98 10.60 -7.30
N ALA A 12 -5.73 10.94 -8.57
CA ALA A 12 -4.98 10.08 -9.48
C ALA A 12 -3.55 9.82 -8.98
N LEU A 13 -2.87 10.87 -8.49
CA LEU A 13 -1.53 10.74 -7.91
C LEU A 13 -1.56 9.88 -6.64
N GLN A 14 -2.57 10.04 -5.79
CA GLN A 14 -2.74 9.26 -4.56
C GLN A 14 -2.92 7.76 -4.86
N VAL A 15 -3.76 7.43 -5.85
CA VAL A 15 -3.93 6.05 -6.33
C VAL A 15 -2.64 5.52 -6.96
N ALA A 16 -1.97 6.32 -7.79
CA ALA A 16 -0.70 5.96 -8.41
C ALA A 16 0.38 5.66 -7.38
N SER A 17 0.47 6.44 -6.29
CA SER A 17 1.40 6.19 -5.19
C SER A 17 1.11 4.87 -4.47
N VAL A 18 -0.16 4.57 -4.15
CA VAL A 18 -0.53 3.29 -3.52
C VAL A 18 -0.22 2.11 -4.45
N ALA A 19 -0.51 2.24 -5.74
CA ALA A 19 -0.19 1.23 -6.74
C ALA A 19 1.33 1.01 -6.86
N MET A 20 2.12 2.09 -6.88
CA MET A 20 3.59 2.02 -6.91
C MET A 20 4.15 1.31 -5.69
N ILE A 21 3.60 1.57 -4.49
CA ILE A 21 4.00 0.91 -3.25
C ILE A 21 3.72 -0.60 -3.34
N TRP A 22 2.54 -1.00 -3.81
CA TRP A 22 2.24 -2.42 -4.01
C TRP A 22 3.17 -3.08 -5.02
N LEU A 23 3.44 -2.42 -6.14
CA LEU A 23 4.35 -2.91 -7.16
C LEU A 23 5.76 -3.10 -6.61
N PHE A 24 6.23 -2.16 -5.78
CA PHE A 24 7.52 -2.23 -5.11
C PHE A 24 7.58 -3.37 -4.08
N VAL A 25 6.55 -3.51 -3.24
CA VAL A 25 6.47 -4.58 -2.23
C VAL A 25 6.44 -5.96 -2.89
N ILE A 26 5.64 -6.14 -3.94
CA ILE A 26 5.59 -7.40 -4.70
C ILE A 26 6.94 -7.65 -5.38
N GLY A 27 7.52 -6.63 -6.02
CA GLY A 27 8.81 -6.71 -6.70
C GLY A 27 9.93 -7.14 -5.76
N ILE A 28 10.07 -6.48 -4.61
CA ILE A 28 11.05 -6.85 -3.58
C ILE A 28 10.77 -8.25 -3.05
N SER A 29 9.51 -8.60 -2.79
CA SER A 29 9.17 -9.94 -2.27
C SER A 29 9.58 -11.04 -3.26
N VAL A 30 9.28 -10.86 -4.55
CA VAL A 30 9.69 -11.80 -5.61
C VAL A 30 11.22 -11.85 -5.72
N TRP A 31 11.88 -10.70 -5.67
CA TRP A 31 13.35 -10.63 -5.74
C TRP A 31 14.02 -11.32 -4.56
N ILE A 32 13.51 -11.11 -3.35
CA ILE A 32 13.97 -11.83 -2.15
C ILE A 32 13.79 -13.33 -2.32
N VAL A 33 12.61 -13.79 -2.75
CA VAL A 33 12.37 -15.23 -2.97
C VAL A 33 13.33 -15.79 -4.03
N HIS A 34 13.67 -15.01 -5.06
CA HIS A 34 14.67 -15.40 -6.05
C HIS A 34 16.06 -15.56 -5.43
N LEU A 35 16.50 -14.60 -4.62
CA LEU A 35 17.79 -14.67 -3.91
C LEU A 35 17.84 -15.85 -2.93
N LEU A 36 16.76 -16.12 -2.21
CA LEU A 36 16.65 -17.28 -1.32
C LEU A 36 16.81 -18.59 -2.08
N ARG A 37 16.16 -18.73 -3.24
CA ARG A 37 16.30 -19.92 -4.09
C ARG A 37 17.72 -20.05 -4.63
N LEU A 38 18.37 -18.94 -5.00
CA LEU A 38 19.74 -18.93 -5.50
C LEU A 38 20.72 -19.35 -4.41
N SER A 39 20.63 -18.74 -3.23
CA SER A 39 21.50 -19.05 -2.07
C SER A 39 21.32 -20.51 -1.62
N HIS A 40 20.08 -21.01 -1.59
CA HIS A 40 19.83 -22.43 -1.29
C HIS A 40 20.44 -23.38 -2.33
N ARG A 41 20.44 -23.01 -3.61
CA ARG A 41 21.10 -23.82 -4.66
C ARG A 41 22.62 -23.81 -4.55
N LEU A 42 23.21 -22.73 -4.04
CA LEU A 42 24.66 -22.60 -3.87
C LEU A 42 25.17 -23.25 -2.58
N HIS A 43 24.30 -23.84 -1.76
CA HIS A 43 24.67 -24.47 -0.49
C HIS A 43 25.38 -23.51 0.48
N ASP A 44 25.09 -22.21 0.37
CA ASP A 44 25.61 -21.19 1.28
C ASP A 44 25.11 -21.47 2.70
N VAL A 45 25.99 -21.33 3.68
CA VAL A 45 25.64 -21.39 5.11
C VAL A 45 24.49 -20.44 5.40
N PRO A 46 23.54 -20.80 6.31
CA PRO A 46 22.39 -19.95 6.63
C PRO A 46 22.89 -18.61 7.18
N SER A 47 22.96 -17.61 6.30
CA SER A 47 23.51 -16.31 6.65
C SER A 47 22.40 -15.46 7.25
N ALA A 48 22.71 -14.59 8.22
CA ALA A 48 21.74 -13.71 8.88
C ALA A 48 20.86 -12.92 7.89
N SER A 49 21.39 -12.66 6.69
CA SER A 49 20.70 -12.04 5.55
C SER A 49 19.44 -12.81 5.09
N ILE A 50 19.45 -14.14 5.13
CA ILE A 50 18.29 -14.99 4.78
C ILE A 50 17.17 -14.78 5.81
N GLY A 51 17.51 -14.77 7.10
CA GLY A 51 16.55 -14.54 8.19
C GLY A 51 15.90 -13.16 8.09
N ILE A 52 16.69 -12.12 7.85
CA ILE A 52 16.20 -10.74 7.67
C ILE A 52 15.23 -10.66 6.49
N SER A 53 15.57 -11.32 5.38
CA SER A 53 14.76 -11.30 4.16
C SER A 53 13.39 -11.98 4.34
N ILE A 54 13.33 -13.07 5.12
CA ILE A 54 12.07 -13.76 5.45
C ILE A 54 11.16 -12.87 6.30
N VAL A 55 11.71 -12.13 7.26
CA VAL A 55 10.94 -11.20 8.12
C VAL A 55 10.53 -9.94 7.36
N ALA A 56 11.32 -9.49 6.39
CA ALA A 56 11.04 -8.29 5.62
C ALA A 56 9.74 -8.41 4.80
N ILE A 57 9.48 -9.56 4.19
CA ILE A 57 8.27 -9.80 3.36
C ILE A 57 6.96 -9.50 4.13
N PRO A 58 6.68 -10.13 5.30
CA PRO A 58 5.46 -9.87 6.05
C PRO A 58 5.38 -8.44 6.60
N VAL A 59 6.52 -7.82 6.96
CA VAL A 59 6.55 -6.41 7.40
C VAL A 59 6.11 -5.48 6.26
N PHE A 60 6.67 -5.65 5.06
CA PHE A 60 6.32 -4.84 3.91
C PHE A 60 4.87 -5.06 3.45
N LEU A 61 4.39 -6.31 3.46
CA LEU A 61 2.99 -6.63 3.16
C LEU A 61 2.03 -5.98 4.17
N THR A 62 2.37 -6.02 5.46
CA THR A 62 1.57 -5.39 6.51
C THR A 62 1.52 -3.87 6.31
N GLY A 63 2.68 -3.24 6.07
CA GLY A 63 2.76 -1.80 5.83
C GLY A 63 1.92 -1.36 4.61
N ALA A 64 2.06 -2.05 3.48
CA ALA A 64 1.27 -1.78 2.28
C ALA A 64 -0.24 -1.96 2.53
N SER A 65 -0.62 -3.01 3.27
CA SER A 65 -2.01 -3.30 3.61
C SER A 65 -2.62 -2.22 4.50
N VAL A 66 -1.91 -1.80 5.56
CA VAL A 66 -2.35 -0.72 6.46
C VAL A 66 -2.52 0.59 5.68
N LEU A 67 -1.55 0.95 4.84
CA LEU A 67 -1.63 2.18 4.06
C LEU A 67 -2.83 2.16 3.09
N THR A 68 -3.07 1.02 2.45
CA THR A 68 -4.22 0.81 1.57
C THR A 68 -5.53 0.91 2.35
N TYR A 69 -5.59 0.31 3.54
CA TYR A 69 -6.75 0.38 4.42
C TYR A 69 -7.08 1.83 4.81
N VAL A 70 -6.07 2.59 5.25
CA VAL A 70 -6.21 4.01 5.60
C VAL A 70 -6.68 4.82 4.39
N PHE A 71 -6.08 4.60 3.22
CA PHE A 71 -6.47 5.28 1.99
C PHE A 71 -7.95 5.03 1.63
N VAL A 72 -8.38 3.76 1.67
CA VAL A 72 -9.78 3.38 1.41
C VAL A 72 -10.73 3.95 2.49
N GLY A 73 -10.29 3.96 3.75
CA GLY A 73 -11.04 4.54 4.87
C GLY A 73 -11.29 6.03 4.70
N LEU A 74 -10.26 6.81 4.35
CA LEU A 74 -10.37 8.24 4.07
C LEU A 74 -11.27 8.53 2.87
N TRP A 75 -11.18 7.70 1.82
CA TRP A 75 -12.04 7.83 0.65
C TRP A 75 -13.53 7.57 0.97
N ARG A 76 -13.82 6.50 1.73
CA ARG A 76 -15.18 6.19 2.21
C ARG A 76 -15.73 7.27 3.14
N GLY A 77 -14.90 7.82 4.04
CA GLY A 77 -15.29 8.91 4.94
C GLY A 77 -15.76 10.16 4.19
N ARG A 78 -15.01 10.59 3.17
CA ARG A 78 -15.38 11.72 2.32
C ARG A 78 -16.71 11.51 1.59
N ARG A 79 -16.94 10.30 1.05
CA ARG A 79 -18.22 9.97 0.39
C ARG A 79 -19.41 10.00 1.36
N LYS A 80 -19.26 9.44 2.57
CA LYS A 80 -20.33 9.46 3.58
C LYS A 80 -20.68 10.90 4.00
N ALA A 81 -19.68 11.75 4.24
CA ALA A 81 -19.92 13.15 4.60
C ALA A 81 -20.69 13.91 3.51
N ALA A 82 -20.36 13.68 2.23
CA ALA A 82 -21.07 14.29 1.10
C ALA A 82 -22.54 13.83 1.01
N LEU A 83 -22.81 12.54 1.25
CA LEU A 83 -24.18 12.00 1.25
C LEU A 83 -25.03 12.57 2.39
N VAL A 84 -24.47 12.72 3.59
CA VAL A 84 -25.18 13.31 4.74
C VAL A 84 -25.49 14.79 4.50
N ALA A 85 -24.55 15.54 3.90
CA ALA A 85 -24.78 16.93 3.55
C ALA A 85 -25.93 17.08 2.52
N ALA A 86 -25.96 16.23 1.49
CA ALA A 86 -27.02 16.25 0.48
C ALA A 86 -28.40 15.88 1.06
N ALA A 87 -28.45 14.95 2.03
CA ALA A 87 -29.70 14.60 2.71
C ALA A 87 -30.23 15.74 3.60
N LYS A 88 -29.33 16.54 4.19
CA LYS A 88 -29.71 17.69 5.02
C LYS A 88 -30.24 18.88 4.20
N GLU A 89 -29.89 18.99 2.92
CA GLU A 89 -30.42 20.04 2.02
C GLU A 89 -31.82 19.69 1.46
N SER A 90 -32.28 18.45 1.63
CA SER A 90 -33.61 17.99 1.18
C SER A 90 -34.71 18.01 2.26
N GLU A 91 -34.37 18.41 3.49
CA GLU A 91 -35.29 18.69 4.61
C GLU A 91 -35.48 20.19 4.80
#